data_AF-A0A3S1KC86-F1
#
_entry.id   AF-A0A3S1KC86-F1
#
_cell.length_a   1.000
_cell.length_b   1.000
_cell.length_c   1.000
_cell.angle_alpha   90.00
_cell.angle_beta   90.00
_cell.angle_gamma   90.00
#
_symmetry.space_group_name_H-M   'P 1'
#
loop_
_entity.id
_entity.type
_entity.pdbx_description
1 polymer ?
#
loop_
_entity_poly.entity_id
_entity_poly.type
_entity_poly.pdbx_seq_one_letter_code
_entity_poly.pdbx_strand_id
1 'polypeptide(L)'
;MTNWLPDLSSGSGPLYQRLADSIESDIDKGVIDAGAKLPPQRDLAYDIGTTVGTIGRAYQLLRERGLVSGEVGRGTYVLAQRAGDSKPDLEPAVLGTRPIDAPTGKLRFDSTAAPDVGQGAVIAEILARTAQDHPHDISSYTRDFPERWYEAGSHWLARNSFRPSPDSIVPTLGTHAAVMAAIAALTMPGDYVVFEHLTYSQISRSAGLIGRRTALVATDNEGVDPEDFERVCAQKHPK
;
A
#
# COMPACT_ATOMS: atom_id res chain seq x y z
N MET A 1 -42.63 20.96 -3.61
CA MET A 1 -42.78 19.63 -4.22
C MET A 1 -41.46 19.29 -4.88
N THR A 2 -40.78 18.30 -4.33
CA THR A 2 -39.50 17.83 -4.84
C THR A 2 -39.77 16.79 -5.93
N ASN A 3 -39.21 16.96 -7.13
CA ASN A 3 -39.41 16.02 -8.26
C ASN A 3 -38.52 14.75 -8.17
N TRP A 4 -37.83 14.56 -7.04
CA TRP A 4 -36.89 13.45 -6.82
C TRP A 4 -36.97 13.01 -5.36
N LEU A 5 -37.00 11.71 -5.14
CA LEU A 5 -37.05 11.07 -3.82
C LEU A 5 -36.03 9.91 -3.80
N PRO A 6 -35.10 9.88 -2.83
CA PRO A 6 -34.11 8.82 -2.74
C PRO A 6 -34.73 7.51 -2.28
N ASP A 7 -34.25 6.39 -2.83
CA ASP A 7 -34.47 5.09 -2.22
C ASP A 7 -33.49 4.91 -1.04
N LEU A 8 -34.05 4.76 0.16
CA LEU A 8 -33.33 4.56 1.43
C LEU A 8 -33.59 3.17 2.03
N SER A 9 -34.23 2.27 1.27
CA SER A 9 -34.57 0.90 1.69
C SER A 9 -33.33 0.00 1.81
N SER A 10 -32.27 0.34 1.09
CA SER A 10 -30.99 -0.39 1.07
C SER A 10 -29.86 0.42 1.73
N GLY A 11 -28.88 -0.28 2.30
CA GLY A 11 -27.69 0.32 2.93
C GLY A 11 -27.67 0.19 4.46
N SER A 12 -26.45 0.07 5.00
CA SER A 12 -26.17 -0.01 6.44
C SER A 12 -25.66 1.32 6.98
N GLY A 13 -26.03 1.69 8.20
CA GLY A 13 -25.46 2.85 8.91
C GLY A 13 -26.44 4.01 9.11
N PRO A 14 -25.94 5.15 9.66
CA PRO A 14 -26.74 6.32 9.95
C PRO A 14 -27.49 6.87 8.73
N LEU A 15 -28.70 7.39 8.95
CA LEU A 15 -29.60 7.86 7.88
C LEU A 15 -28.98 8.92 6.95
N TYR A 16 -28.14 9.81 7.48
CA TYR A 16 -27.48 10.83 6.66
C TYR A 16 -26.44 10.24 5.69
N GLN A 17 -25.80 9.12 6.04
CA GLN A 17 -24.84 8.43 5.16
C GLN A 17 -25.59 7.73 4.05
N ARG A 18 -26.63 6.94 4.38
CA ARG A 18 -27.48 6.26 3.40
C ARG A 18 -28.11 7.24 2.42
N LEU A 19 -28.50 8.43 2.89
CA LEU A 19 -29.01 9.50 2.04
C LEU A 19 -27.93 10.07 1.10
N ALA A 20 -26.72 10.32 1.60
CA ALA A 20 -25.61 10.78 0.75
C ALA A 20 -25.23 9.73 -0.30
N ASP A 21 -25.19 8.45 0.08
CA ASP A 21 -24.87 7.33 -0.82
C ASP A 21 -25.93 7.15 -1.90
N SER A 22 -27.21 7.30 -1.54
CA SER A 22 -28.34 7.27 -2.49
C SER A 22 -28.25 8.43 -3.49
N ILE A 23 -27.97 9.66 -3.02
CA ILE A 23 -27.78 10.83 -3.90
C ILE A 23 -26.56 10.65 -4.83
N GLU A 24 -25.44 10.16 -4.32
CA GLU A 24 -24.25 9.87 -5.13
C GLU A 24 -24.56 8.84 -6.20
N SER A 25 -25.24 7.75 -5.86
CA SER A 25 -25.64 6.72 -6.83
C SER A 25 -26.55 7.27 -7.94
N ASP A 26 -27.47 8.16 -7.59
CA ASP A 26 -28.38 8.78 -8.56
C ASP A 26 -27.68 9.83 -9.44
N ILE A 27 -26.65 10.50 -8.94
CA ILE A 27 -25.76 11.34 -9.75
C ILE A 27 -24.96 10.47 -10.73
N ASP A 28 -24.33 9.40 -10.24
CA ASP A 28 -23.50 8.49 -11.06
C ASP A 28 -24.31 7.80 -12.16
N LYS A 29 -25.58 7.46 -11.88
CA LYS A 29 -26.51 6.87 -12.85
C LYS A 29 -27.12 7.88 -13.82
N GLY A 30 -26.86 9.18 -13.63
CA GLY A 30 -27.45 10.26 -14.43
C GLY A 30 -28.95 10.47 -14.17
N VAL A 31 -29.47 10.05 -13.02
CA VAL A 31 -30.83 10.39 -12.56
C VAL A 31 -30.88 11.85 -12.12
N ILE A 32 -29.80 12.34 -11.50
CA ILE A 32 -29.60 13.75 -11.17
C ILE A 32 -28.46 14.30 -12.03
N ASP A 33 -28.82 15.13 -13.01
CA ASP A 33 -27.84 15.70 -13.94
C ASP A 33 -26.83 16.62 -13.25
N ALA A 34 -25.63 16.71 -13.84
CA ALA A 34 -24.67 17.75 -13.51
C ALA A 34 -25.29 19.15 -13.67
N GLY A 35 -25.09 20.01 -12.67
CA GLY A 35 -25.70 21.34 -12.62
C GLY A 35 -27.15 21.35 -12.09
N ALA A 36 -27.77 20.19 -11.85
CA ALA A 36 -29.09 20.13 -11.24
C ALA A 36 -29.06 20.68 -9.81
N LYS A 37 -30.14 21.38 -9.43
CA LYS A 37 -30.31 21.92 -8.09
C LYS A 37 -30.90 20.85 -7.19
N LEU A 38 -30.19 20.50 -6.12
CA LEU A 38 -30.73 19.61 -5.10
C LEU A 38 -31.89 20.27 -4.33
N PRO A 39 -32.81 19.46 -3.79
CA PRO A 39 -33.95 19.96 -3.04
C PRO A 39 -33.54 20.82 -1.84
N PRO A 40 -34.32 21.85 -1.46
CA PRO A 40 -34.11 22.56 -0.20
C PRO A 40 -34.14 21.59 0.99
N GLN A 41 -33.23 21.78 1.96
CA GLN A 41 -33.08 20.83 3.07
C GLN A 41 -34.37 20.63 3.88
N ARG A 42 -35.20 21.67 4.00
CA ARG A 42 -36.49 21.62 4.71
C ARG A 42 -37.53 20.81 3.95
N ASP A 43 -37.57 20.98 2.63
CA ASP A 43 -38.52 20.29 1.76
C ASP A 43 -38.18 18.81 1.71
N LEU A 44 -36.90 18.48 1.54
CA LEU A 44 -36.45 17.08 1.54
C LEU A 44 -36.62 16.41 2.90
N ALA A 45 -36.41 17.15 4.00
CA ALA A 45 -36.66 16.64 5.34
C ALA A 45 -38.15 16.30 5.53
N TYR A 46 -39.05 17.13 5.00
CA TYR A 46 -40.49 16.89 5.04
C TYR A 46 -40.88 15.68 4.19
N ASP A 47 -40.41 15.61 2.94
CA ASP A 47 -40.77 14.55 1.99
C ASP A 47 -40.26 13.17 2.45
N ILE A 48 -39.09 13.10 3.09
CA ILE A 48 -38.49 11.86 3.64
C ILE A 48 -39.00 11.54 5.06
N GLY A 49 -39.59 12.51 5.76
CA GLY A 49 -40.01 12.34 7.16
C GLY A 49 -38.84 12.30 8.15
N THR A 50 -37.81 13.13 7.94
CA THR A 50 -36.62 13.21 8.81
C THR A 50 -36.34 14.63 9.30
N THR A 51 -35.24 14.83 10.02
CA THR A 51 -34.84 16.15 10.53
C THR A 51 -33.99 16.91 9.51
N VAL A 52 -34.13 18.24 9.48
CA VAL A 52 -33.29 19.13 8.66
C VAL A 52 -31.80 18.91 8.94
N GLY A 53 -31.43 18.63 10.19
CA GLY A 53 -30.04 18.31 10.56
C GLY A 53 -29.50 17.02 9.95
N THR A 54 -30.37 16.04 9.67
CA THR A 54 -29.97 14.80 8.96
C THR A 54 -29.71 15.10 7.48
N ILE A 55 -30.59 15.86 6.83
CA ILE A 55 -30.37 16.30 5.44
C ILE A 55 -29.11 17.19 5.34
N GLY A 56 -28.92 18.09 6.31
CA GLY A 56 -27.74 18.96 6.38
C GLY A 56 -26.43 18.18 6.44
N ARG A 57 -26.37 17.13 7.28
CA ARG A 57 -25.19 16.24 7.35
C ARG A 57 -24.98 15.46 6.06
N ALA A 58 -26.04 15.01 5.39
CA ALA A 58 -25.92 14.34 4.09
C ALA A 58 -25.36 15.28 3.02
N TYR A 59 -25.85 16.53 2.94
CA TYR A 59 -25.36 17.52 1.98
C TYR A 59 -23.93 17.97 2.29
N GLN A 60 -23.56 18.03 3.56
CA GLN A 60 -22.18 18.27 3.95
C GLN A 60 -21.27 17.13 3.48
N LEU A 61 -21.67 15.88 3.69
CA LEU A 61 -20.93 14.72 3.24
C LEU A 61 -20.76 14.69 1.71
N LEU A 62 -21.81 15.02 0.94
CA LEU A 62 -21.73 15.16 -0.52
C LEU A 62 -20.77 16.28 -0.96
N ARG A 63 -20.70 17.38 -0.19
CA ARG A 63 -19.75 18.47 -0.43
C ARG A 63 -18.32 18.03 -0.13
N GLU A 64 -18.09 17.32 0.96
CA GLU A 64 -16.79 16.71 1.31
C GLU A 64 -16.34 15.69 0.25
N ARG A 65 -17.28 14.97 -0.37
CA ARG A 65 -17.04 14.08 -1.52
C ARG A 65 -16.81 14.81 -2.85
N GLY A 66 -16.96 16.14 -2.89
CA GLY A 66 -16.78 16.95 -4.09
C GLY A 66 -17.88 16.77 -5.14
N LEU A 67 -19.06 16.26 -4.77
CA LEU A 67 -20.16 15.99 -5.69
C LEU A 67 -21.10 17.18 -5.86
N VAL A 68 -21.15 18.05 -4.85
CA VAL A 68 -22.04 19.21 -4.84
C VAL A 68 -21.32 20.47 -4.35
N SER A 69 -21.76 21.61 -4.85
CA SER A 69 -21.39 22.93 -4.33
C SER A 69 -22.64 23.66 -3.88
N GLY A 70 -22.54 24.46 -2.82
CA GLY A 70 -23.66 25.27 -2.37
C GLY A 70 -23.23 26.67 -1.97
N GLU A 71 -23.95 27.66 -2.48
CA GLU A 71 -23.81 29.08 -2.17
C GLU A 71 -24.99 29.54 -1.30
N VAL A 72 -24.69 30.37 -0.29
CA VAL A 72 -25.71 30.93 0.61
C VAL A 72 -26.73 31.71 -0.20
N GLY A 73 -28.02 31.34 -0.07
CA GLY A 73 -29.13 31.98 -0.77
C GLY A 73 -29.46 31.42 -2.16
N ARG A 74 -28.55 30.67 -2.80
CA ARG A 74 -28.79 30.09 -4.14
C ARG A 74 -29.12 28.60 -4.12
N GLY A 75 -28.73 27.90 -3.07
CA GLY A 75 -29.00 26.47 -2.86
C GLY A 75 -27.79 25.59 -3.17
N THR A 76 -28.02 24.30 -3.29
CA THR A 76 -26.98 23.28 -3.51
C THR A 76 -27.15 22.71 -4.91
N TYR A 77 -26.05 22.63 -5.67
CA TYR A 77 -26.02 22.21 -7.07
C TYR A 77 -25.01 21.06 -7.26
N VAL A 78 -25.35 20.10 -8.12
CA VAL A 78 -24.46 19.00 -8.51
C VAL A 78 -23.32 19.53 -9.38
N LEU A 79 -22.09 19.16 -9.05
CA LEU A 79 -20.91 19.54 -9.82
C LEU A 79 -20.78 18.66 -11.07
N ALA A 80 -20.32 19.24 -12.18
CA ALA A 80 -20.00 18.47 -13.37
C ALA A 80 -18.76 17.61 -13.09
N GLN A 81 -18.94 16.30 -12.99
CA GLN A 81 -17.82 15.35 -13.06
C GLN A 81 -17.17 15.53 -14.43
N ARG A 82 -15.86 15.80 -14.48
CA ARG A 82 -15.12 15.74 -15.74
C ARG A 82 -15.24 14.32 -16.25
N ALA A 83 -15.76 14.13 -17.46
CA ALA A 83 -15.96 12.83 -18.11
C ALA A 83 -14.67 12.03 -18.42
N GLY A 84 -13.56 12.33 -17.73
CA GLY A 84 -12.31 11.58 -17.74
C GLY A 84 -11.85 11.13 -16.34
N ASP A 85 -12.46 11.64 -15.26
CA ASP A 85 -12.22 11.19 -13.89
C ASP A 85 -13.23 10.06 -13.56
N SER A 86 -13.23 9.01 -14.37
CA SER A 86 -13.48 7.71 -13.75
C SER A 86 -12.42 7.64 -12.66
N LYS A 87 -12.83 7.60 -11.37
CA LYS A 87 -11.90 7.15 -10.33
C LYS A 87 -11.31 5.89 -10.97
N PRO A 88 -10.00 5.83 -11.30
CA PRO A 88 -9.44 4.53 -11.60
C PRO A 88 -9.91 3.68 -10.44
N ASP A 89 -10.52 2.52 -10.72
CA ASP A 89 -10.70 1.53 -9.66
C ASP A 89 -9.38 1.57 -8.92
N LEU A 90 -9.42 2.10 -7.69
CA LEU A 90 -8.26 2.13 -6.85
C LEU A 90 -8.14 0.65 -6.49
N GLU A 91 -7.61 -0.14 -7.43
CA GLU A 91 -6.93 -1.40 -7.20
C GLU A 91 -6.18 -1.12 -5.92
N PRO A 92 -6.56 -1.79 -4.80
CA PRO A 92 -6.21 -1.33 -3.47
C PRO A 92 -4.72 -1.04 -3.46
N ALA A 93 -4.39 0.25 -3.51
CA ALA A 93 -3.03 0.71 -3.64
C ALA A 93 -2.42 0.71 -2.24
N VAL A 94 -2.43 -0.47 -1.61
CA VAL A 94 -1.93 -0.65 -0.26
C VAL A 94 -1.44 -2.10 -0.13
N LEU A 95 -0.12 -2.22 0.12
CA LEU A 95 0.63 -3.41 0.53
C LEU A 95 1.22 -4.34 -0.55
N GLY A 96 2.50 -4.12 -0.84
CA GLY A 96 3.43 -5.19 -1.21
C GLY A 96 3.42 -5.63 -2.67
N THR A 97 3.67 -6.92 -2.87
CA THR A 97 3.78 -7.58 -4.17
C THR A 97 2.45 -7.53 -4.93
N ARG A 98 2.41 -6.85 -6.08
CA ARG A 98 1.21 -6.80 -6.93
C ARG A 98 0.88 -8.18 -7.51
N PRO A 99 -0.40 -8.58 -7.61
CA PRO A 99 -0.78 -9.83 -8.25
C PRO A 99 -0.21 -9.93 -9.68
N ILE A 100 0.17 -11.14 -10.09
CA ILE A 100 0.70 -11.40 -11.43
C ILE A 100 -0.39 -11.22 -12.47
N ASP A 101 -1.63 -11.59 -12.12
CA ASP A 101 -2.75 -11.57 -13.04
C ASP A 101 -2.99 -10.15 -13.56
N ALA A 102 -2.75 -9.99 -14.85
CA ALA A 102 -3.04 -8.76 -15.55
C ALA A 102 -4.55 -8.71 -15.85
N PRO A 103 -5.16 -7.51 -15.85
CA PRO A 103 -6.52 -7.35 -16.34
C PRO A 103 -6.69 -7.92 -17.76
N THR A 104 -7.90 -8.35 -18.10
CA THR A 104 -8.19 -8.95 -19.41
C THR A 104 -7.71 -8.05 -20.56
N GLY A 105 -6.94 -8.64 -21.48
CA GLY A 105 -6.38 -7.94 -22.64
C GLY A 105 -5.20 -7.00 -22.33
N LYS A 106 -4.67 -7.01 -21.10
CA LYS A 106 -3.50 -6.24 -20.70
C LYS A 106 -2.33 -7.14 -20.33
N LEU A 107 -1.13 -6.57 -20.42
CA LEU A 107 0.10 -7.15 -19.89
C LEU A 107 0.58 -6.30 -18.72
N ARG A 108 1.04 -6.94 -17.65
CA ARG A 108 1.50 -6.27 -16.43
C ARG A 108 3.03 -6.24 -16.40
N PHE A 109 3.60 -5.04 -16.51
CA PHE A 109 5.07 -4.80 -16.48
C PHE A 109 5.55 -4.16 -15.17
N ASP A 110 4.67 -4.03 -14.19
CA ASP A 110 4.89 -3.28 -12.95
C ASP A 110 4.72 -4.14 -11.68
N SER A 111 4.72 -5.48 -11.83
CA SER A 111 4.73 -6.43 -10.72
C SER A 111 6.14 -6.96 -10.47
N THR A 112 6.46 -7.10 -9.18
CA THR A 112 7.68 -7.77 -8.68
C THR A 112 7.39 -9.17 -8.15
N ALA A 113 6.21 -9.72 -8.43
CA ALA A 113 5.81 -11.04 -7.98
C ALA A 113 6.59 -12.13 -8.69
N ALA A 114 6.95 -13.19 -7.95
CA ALA A 114 7.52 -14.39 -8.53
C ALA A 114 6.43 -15.14 -9.32
N PRO A 115 6.63 -15.43 -10.62
CA PRO A 115 5.68 -16.19 -11.44
C PRO A 115 5.19 -17.45 -10.74
N ASP A 116 3.89 -17.72 -10.76
CA ASP A 116 3.36 -18.99 -10.26
C ASP A 116 3.64 -20.11 -11.26
N VAL A 117 4.49 -21.04 -10.84
CA VAL A 117 4.88 -22.25 -11.56
C VAL A 117 4.39 -23.51 -10.81
N GLY A 118 3.41 -23.35 -9.92
CA GLY A 118 2.86 -24.41 -9.07
C GLY A 118 3.41 -24.41 -7.64
N GLN A 119 4.24 -23.45 -7.25
CA GLN A 119 4.80 -23.38 -5.91
C GLN A 119 3.73 -23.17 -4.83
N GLY A 120 2.59 -22.57 -5.18
CA GLY A 120 1.51 -22.32 -4.22
C GLY A 120 1.02 -23.60 -3.53
N ALA A 121 0.81 -24.68 -4.29
CA ALA A 121 0.39 -25.97 -3.75
C ALA A 121 1.44 -26.60 -2.83
N VAL A 122 2.71 -26.53 -3.24
CA VAL A 122 3.84 -27.07 -2.45
C VAL A 122 4.01 -26.30 -1.13
N ILE A 123 3.92 -24.97 -1.19
CA ILE A 123 4.00 -24.11 0.00
C ILE A 123 2.83 -24.40 0.95
N ALA A 124 1.61 -24.54 0.42
CA ALA A 124 0.43 -24.84 1.22
C ALA A 124 0.56 -26.17 1.98
N GLU A 125 1.04 -27.23 1.32
CA GLU A 125 1.29 -28.52 1.94
C GLU A 125 2.33 -28.42 3.07
N ILE A 126 3.46 -27.76 2.81
CA ILE A 126 4.55 -27.59 3.79
C ILE A 126 4.05 -26.80 5.00
N LEU A 127 3.38 -25.67 4.79
CA LEU A 127 2.85 -24.83 5.86
C LEU A 127 1.82 -25.60 6.71
N ALA A 128 0.92 -26.36 6.09
CA ALA A 128 -0.08 -27.15 6.80
C ALA A 128 0.58 -28.22 7.68
N ARG A 129 1.56 -28.95 7.15
CA ARG A 129 2.30 -29.96 7.91
C ARG A 129 3.09 -29.34 9.05
N THR A 130 3.83 -28.25 8.80
CA THR A 130 4.57 -27.53 9.86
C THR A 130 3.65 -27.04 10.98
N ALA A 131 2.44 -26.58 10.64
CA ALA A 131 1.46 -26.15 11.64
C ALA A 131 0.90 -27.28 12.49
N GLN A 132 0.74 -28.47 11.90
CA GLN A 132 0.32 -29.67 12.62
C GLN A 132 1.42 -30.21 13.53
N ASP A 133 2.67 -30.25 13.04
CA ASP A 133 3.81 -30.79 13.77
C ASP A 133 4.32 -29.84 14.87
N HIS A 134 4.16 -28.53 14.69
CA HIS A 134 4.71 -27.48 15.57
C HIS A 134 3.71 -26.36 15.90
N PRO A 135 2.54 -26.67 16.48
CA PRO A 135 1.46 -25.69 16.70
C PRO A 135 1.84 -24.55 17.66
N HIS A 136 2.73 -24.81 18.61
CA HIS A 136 3.19 -23.80 19.57
C HIS A 136 4.21 -22.83 18.97
N ASP A 137 5.10 -23.30 18.10
CA ASP A 137 6.13 -22.47 17.48
C ASP A 137 5.50 -21.43 16.53
N ILE A 138 4.42 -21.79 15.85
CA ILE A 138 3.68 -20.87 14.97
C ILE A 138 2.89 -19.82 15.74
N SER A 139 2.38 -20.16 16.94
CA SER A 139 1.60 -19.25 17.78
C SER A 139 2.45 -18.49 18.80
N SER A 140 3.76 -18.74 18.83
CA SER A 140 4.70 -18.10 19.74
C SER A 140 4.83 -16.60 19.45
N TYR A 141 4.58 -15.79 20.47
CA TYR A 141 4.81 -14.34 20.42
C TYR A 141 6.22 -13.96 20.88
N THR A 142 6.87 -14.83 21.65
CA THR A 142 8.28 -14.70 22.00
C THR A 142 9.08 -14.98 20.73
N ARG A 143 9.85 -13.98 20.27
CA ARG A 143 10.73 -14.07 19.08
C ARG A 143 11.97 -14.93 19.36
N ASP A 144 11.79 -16.01 20.12
CA ASP A 144 12.80 -17.04 20.27
C ASP A 144 12.57 -18.07 19.16
N PHE A 145 13.57 -18.29 18.33
CA PHE A 145 13.48 -19.19 17.20
C PHE A 145 14.16 -20.50 17.55
N PRO A 146 13.57 -21.66 17.20
CA PRO A 146 14.19 -22.94 17.49
C PRO A 146 15.49 -23.10 16.69
N GLU A 147 16.48 -23.80 17.27
CA GLU A 147 17.80 -24.04 16.68
C GLU A 147 17.74 -24.52 15.21
N ARG A 148 16.79 -25.42 14.94
CA ARG A 148 16.52 -25.98 13.60
C ARG A 148 16.22 -24.93 12.52
N TRP A 149 15.73 -23.73 12.86
CA TRP A 149 15.51 -22.66 11.89
C TRP A 149 16.83 -22.01 11.47
N TYR A 150 17.76 -21.83 12.41
CA TYR A 150 19.10 -21.31 12.10
C TYR A 150 19.91 -22.33 11.30
N GLU A 151 19.80 -23.62 11.62
CA GLU A 151 20.40 -24.70 10.83
C GLU A 151 19.84 -24.75 9.41
N ALA A 152 18.52 -24.61 9.25
CA ALA A 152 17.87 -24.55 7.96
C ALA A 152 18.34 -23.33 7.14
N GLY A 153 18.47 -22.15 7.78
CA GLY A 153 19.03 -20.96 7.16
C GLY A 153 20.50 -21.14 6.75
N SER A 154 21.30 -21.75 7.61
CA SER A 154 22.71 -22.10 7.31
C SER A 154 22.82 -23.01 6.09
N HIS A 155 21.96 -24.03 6.01
CA HIS A 155 21.93 -24.94 4.88
C HIS A 155 21.46 -24.24 3.60
N TRP A 156 20.40 -23.43 3.68
CA TRP A 156 19.83 -22.70 2.54
C TRP A 156 20.82 -21.70 1.92
N LEU A 157 21.59 -21.00 2.76
CA LEU A 157 22.57 -20.00 2.32
C LEU A 157 23.92 -20.62 1.92
N ALA A 158 24.12 -21.92 2.08
CA ALA A 158 25.35 -22.58 1.69
C ALA A 158 25.56 -22.49 0.16
N ARG A 159 26.78 -22.12 -0.25
CA ARG A 159 27.19 -22.00 -1.66
C ARG A 159 28.61 -22.53 -1.82
N ASN A 160 28.80 -23.50 -2.71
CA ASN A 160 30.10 -24.15 -2.93
C ASN A 160 30.70 -24.65 -1.60
N SER A 161 31.90 -24.19 -1.24
CA SER A 161 32.57 -24.50 0.03
C SER A 161 32.16 -23.59 1.19
N PHE A 162 31.35 -22.56 0.95
CA PHE A 162 30.89 -21.65 1.99
C PHE A 162 29.59 -22.16 2.63
N ARG A 163 29.59 -22.28 3.96
CA ARG A 163 28.40 -22.51 4.77
C ARG A 163 28.48 -21.62 6.02
N PRO A 164 27.54 -20.69 6.24
CA PRO A 164 27.56 -19.84 7.42
C PRO A 164 27.24 -20.66 8.68
N SER A 165 27.84 -20.28 9.82
CA SER A 165 27.49 -20.86 11.13
C SER A 165 26.03 -20.54 11.47
N PRO A 166 25.26 -21.44 12.08
CA PRO A 166 23.92 -21.14 12.58
C PRO A 166 23.87 -19.86 13.44
N ASP A 167 24.89 -19.60 14.27
CA ASP A 167 24.97 -18.41 15.12
C ASP A 167 25.11 -17.09 14.34
N SER A 168 25.44 -17.16 13.05
CA SER A 168 25.51 -16.00 12.15
C SER A 168 24.24 -15.77 11.34
N ILE A 169 23.20 -16.59 11.56
CA ILE A 169 21.91 -16.48 10.88
C ILE A 169 20.97 -15.60 11.70
N VAL A 170 20.43 -14.55 11.08
CA VAL A 170 19.44 -13.67 11.69
C VAL A 170 18.14 -13.73 10.88
N PRO A 171 17.08 -14.37 11.39
CA PRO A 171 15.76 -14.36 10.77
C PRO A 171 15.17 -12.95 10.74
N THR A 172 14.60 -12.56 9.60
CA THR A 172 14.03 -11.22 9.41
C THR A 172 12.72 -11.27 8.62
N LEU A 173 11.91 -10.22 8.75
CA LEU A 173 10.64 -10.06 8.03
C LEU A 173 10.89 -9.51 6.61
N GLY A 174 11.68 -10.23 5.82
CA GLY A 174 12.00 -9.91 4.44
C GLY A 174 13.27 -9.06 4.26
N THR A 175 13.71 -8.95 3.00
CA THR A 175 15.01 -8.38 2.63
C THR A 175 15.17 -6.91 3.05
N HIS A 176 14.11 -6.10 2.98
CA HIS A 176 14.19 -4.70 3.40
C HIS A 176 14.53 -4.56 4.88
N ALA A 177 13.83 -5.32 5.74
CA ALA A 177 14.14 -5.36 7.17
C ALA A 177 15.56 -5.88 7.44
N ALA A 178 16.02 -6.89 6.70
CA ALA A 178 17.37 -7.44 6.81
C ALA A 178 18.45 -6.40 6.49
N VAL A 179 18.35 -5.75 5.34
CA VAL A 179 19.34 -4.75 4.90
C VAL A 179 19.33 -3.54 5.83
N MET A 180 18.15 -3.08 6.27
CA MET A 180 18.07 -1.98 7.22
C MET A 180 18.63 -2.35 8.60
N ALA A 181 18.44 -3.58 9.08
CA ALA A 181 19.07 -4.05 10.31
C ALA A 181 20.59 -4.09 10.19
N ALA A 182 21.13 -4.58 9.06
CA ALA A 182 22.56 -4.60 8.80
C ALA A 182 23.16 -3.17 8.77
N ILE A 183 22.54 -2.25 8.02
CA ILE A 183 22.96 -0.84 7.98
C ILE A 183 22.91 -0.24 9.39
N ALA A 184 21.81 -0.43 10.11
CA ALA A 184 21.66 0.14 11.45
C ALA A 184 22.69 -0.41 12.46
N ALA A 185 23.07 -1.69 12.34
CA ALA A 185 24.03 -2.33 13.23
C ALA A 185 25.50 -1.97 12.92
N LEU A 186 25.83 -1.71 11.65
CA LEU A 186 27.20 -1.51 11.19
C LEU A 186 27.61 -0.03 11.07
N THR A 187 26.66 0.89 11.15
CA THR A 187 26.88 2.32 10.90
C THR A 187 26.25 3.19 11.98
N MET A 188 26.61 4.46 12.03
CA MET A 188 26.01 5.50 12.89
C MET A 188 25.43 6.65 12.05
N PRO A 189 24.53 7.49 12.60
CA PRO A 189 24.11 8.71 11.93
C PRO A 189 25.33 9.57 11.53
N GLY A 190 25.35 10.01 10.27
CA GLY A 190 26.46 10.74 9.67
C GLY A 190 27.41 9.88 8.83
N ASP A 191 27.47 8.56 9.06
CA ASP A 191 28.30 7.66 8.27
C ASP A 191 27.80 7.59 6.81
N TYR A 192 28.74 7.36 5.90
CA TYR A 192 28.44 7.14 4.49
C TYR A 192 28.16 5.66 4.20
N VAL A 193 27.11 5.40 3.41
CA VAL A 193 26.82 4.11 2.77
C VAL A 193 26.87 4.31 1.27
N VAL A 194 27.64 3.47 0.57
CA VAL A 194 27.83 3.56 -0.88
C VAL A 194 26.79 2.73 -1.60
N PHE A 195 26.28 3.27 -2.72
CA PHE A 195 25.36 2.59 -3.60
C PHE A 195 25.81 2.73 -5.05
N GLU A 196 25.49 1.74 -5.87
CA GLU A 196 25.56 1.83 -7.32
C GLU A 196 24.52 2.85 -7.85
N HIS A 197 24.73 3.37 -9.05
CA HIS A 197 23.78 4.29 -9.70
C HIS A 197 22.40 3.65 -9.93
N LEU A 198 22.38 2.37 -10.30
CA LEU A 198 21.18 1.56 -10.43
C LEU A 198 21.07 0.65 -9.22
N THR A 199 20.35 1.10 -8.20
CA THR A 199 20.21 0.38 -6.93
C THR A 199 18.74 0.24 -6.52
N TYR A 200 18.51 -0.56 -5.47
CA TYR A 200 17.19 -0.66 -4.86
C TYR A 200 16.87 0.63 -4.08
N SER A 201 16.15 1.54 -4.73
CA SER A 201 15.90 2.91 -4.26
C SER A 201 15.27 3.02 -2.86
N GLN A 202 14.52 2.02 -2.43
CA GLN A 202 13.94 2.02 -1.08
C GLN A 202 15.02 1.91 0.00
N ILE A 203 16.07 1.12 -0.21
CA ILE A 203 17.16 0.98 0.77
C ILE A 203 17.95 2.27 0.87
N SER A 204 18.36 2.87 -0.25
CA SER A 204 19.15 4.10 -0.24
C SER A 204 18.38 5.26 0.40
N ARG A 205 17.07 5.36 0.15
CA ARG A 205 16.21 6.33 0.81
C ARG A 205 16.04 6.02 2.31
N SER A 206 15.81 4.76 2.68
CA SER A 206 15.65 4.36 4.08
C SER A 206 16.92 4.59 4.91
N ALA A 207 18.11 4.39 4.33
CA ALA A 207 19.39 4.73 4.96
C ALA A 207 19.45 6.22 5.32
N GLY A 208 19.04 7.10 4.39
CA GLY A 208 18.92 8.54 4.63
C GLY A 208 17.97 8.89 5.79
N LEU A 209 16.82 8.20 5.88
CA LEU A 209 15.84 8.43 6.94
C LEU A 209 16.36 8.09 8.34
N ILE A 210 17.27 7.13 8.46
CA ILE A 210 17.94 6.81 9.74
C ILE A 210 19.25 7.61 9.92
N GLY A 211 19.45 8.68 9.15
CA GLY A 211 20.54 9.63 9.32
C GLY A 211 21.87 9.23 8.69
N ARG A 212 21.91 8.21 7.82
CA ARG A 212 23.12 7.87 7.05
C ARG A 212 23.22 8.77 5.83
N ARG A 213 24.43 9.06 5.38
CA ARG A 213 24.68 9.76 4.13
C ARG A 213 24.86 8.73 3.02
N THR A 214 24.41 9.06 1.82
CA THR A 214 24.62 8.20 0.66
C THR A 214 25.75 8.75 -0.21
N ALA A 215 26.55 7.84 -0.75
CA ALA A 215 27.52 8.12 -1.80
C ALA A 215 27.27 7.19 -2.99
N LEU A 216 27.67 7.62 -4.18
CA LEU A 216 27.57 6.81 -5.39
C LEU A 216 28.95 6.32 -5.79
N VAL A 217 28.99 5.11 -6.34
CA VAL A 217 30.15 4.53 -7.00
C VAL A 217 29.82 4.23 -8.46
N ALA A 218 30.79 4.43 -9.34
CA ALA A 218 30.69 4.07 -10.73
C ALA A 218 30.54 2.55 -10.90
N THR A 219 29.88 2.17 -11.99
CA THR A 219 29.67 0.78 -12.38
C THR A 219 29.92 0.61 -13.88
N ASP A 220 30.46 -0.53 -14.26
CA ASP A 220 30.64 -0.95 -15.65
C ASP A 220 29.82 -2.22 -15.96
N ASN A 221 30.18 -2.96 -17.00
CA ASN A 221 29.48 -4.19 -17.40
C ASN A 221 29.78 -5.39 -16.48
N GLU A 222 30.78 -5.29 -15.60
CA GLU A 222 31.18 -6.32 -14.65
C GLU A 222 30.73 -6.01 -13.21
N GLY A 223 30.31 -4.78 -12.92
CA GLY A 223 29.72 -4.37 -11.65
C GLY A 223 30.31 -3.06 -11.15
N VAL A 224 30.59 -2.97 -9.86
CA VAL A 224 31.25 -1.81 -9.25
C VAL A 224 32.67 -1.63 -9.81
N ASP A 225 32.98 -0.41 -10.27
CA ASP A 225 34.33 -0.03 -10.69
C ASP A 225 35.27 0.01 -9.45
N PRO A 226 36.28 -0.87 -9.36
CA PRO A 226 37.16 -0.93 -8.20
C PRO A 226 37.99 0.33 -7.97
N GLU A 227 38.41 1.01 -9.05
CA GLU A 227 39.23 2.23 -8.95
C GLU A 227 38.39 3.40 -8.42
N ASP A 228 37.16 3.53 -8.92
CA ASP A 228 36.23 4.53 -8.39
C ASP A 228 35.82 4.22 -6.95
N PHE A 229 35.63 2.94 -6.62
CA PHE A 229 35.33 2.53 -5.25
C PHE A 229 36.46 2.89 -4.29
N GLU A 230 37.72 2.64 -4.64
CA GLU A 230 38.88 3.03 -3.84
C GLU A 230 38.95 4.55 -3.65
N ARG A 231 38.71 5.31 -4.73
CA ARG A 231 38.63 6.78 -4.69
C ARG A 231 37.52 7.27 -3.75
N VAL A 232 36.33 6.67 -3.81
CA VAL A 232 35.20 7.00 -2.91
C VAL A 232 35.55 6.66 -1.46
N CYS A 233 36.20 5.52 -1.22
CA CYS A 233 36.65 5.10 0.10
C CYS A 233 37.62 6.11 0.72
N ALA A 234 38.59 6.57 -0.07
CA ALA A 234 39.58 7.56 0.36
C ALA A 234 38.96 8.94 0.65
N GLN A 235 37.90 9.34 -0.07
CA GLN A 235 37.31 10.67 0.06
C GLN A 235 36.18 10.77 1.08
N LYS A 236 35.39 9.70 1.25
CA LYS A 236 34.14 9.70 2.01
C LYS A 236 34.18 8.79 3.24
N HIS A 237 35.16 7.90 3.33
CA HIS A 237 35.30 6.91 4.41
C HIS A 237 33.98 6.18 4.72
N PRO A 238 33.34 5.57 3.71
CA PRO A 238 32.11 4.82 3.90
C PRO A 238 32.32 3.60 4.80
N LYS A 239 31.23 3.14 5.39
CA LYS A 239 31.19 1.96 6.27
C LYS A 239 30.76 0.71 5.51
#